data_AF-A0A5B9WEH2-F1
#
_entry.id   AF-A0A5B9WEH2-F1
#
_cell.length_a   1.000
_cell.length_b   1.000
_cell.length_c   1.000
_cell.angle_alpha   90.00
_cell.angle_beta   90.00
_cell.angle_gamma   90.00
#
_symmetry.space_group_name_H-M   'P 1'
#
loop_
_entity.id
_entity.type
_entity.pdbx_description
1 polymer ?
#
loop_
_entity_poly.entity_id
_entity_poly.type
_entity_poly.pdbx_seq_one_letter_code
_entity_poly.pdbx_strand_id
1 'polypeptide(L)'
;MRTKHAWAGVLDDGGGSDGQARGREALPAECGPGAWSRIWTGCARRLMSWPVPPNWSRRDWLEEMRAEGAMASQLAVRAFVPGRNVPLGAYIRMRVMGQLLTRYRQEWAYGKHHVPADPLPPDLAAAAPGGPEPGDDALALALGSLGDRDRQIIRDLYWLGRTEAQVAEAMGISQQAVSKRKSRILDILFLRIKTLELE
;
A
#
# COMPACT_ATOMS: atom_id res chain seq x y z
N MET A 1 -39.30 33.06 -37.01
CA MET A 1 -39.48 31.96 -37.97
C MET A 1 -39.32 30.63 -37.25
N ARG A 2 -40.42 29.83 -37.23
CA ARG A 2 -40.57 28.34 -37.15
C ARG A 2 -39.57 27.49 -36.32
N THR A 3 -39.94 26.53 -35.47
CA THR A 3 -41.24 25.95 -35.04
C THR A 3 -41.02 25.09 -33.79
N LYS A 4 -42.09 24.95 -32.99
CA LYS A 4 -42.34 24.05 -31.86
C LYS A 4 -42.48 22.58 -32.30
N HIS A 5 -42.27 21.63 -31.37
CA HIS A 5 -43.13 20.46 -31.03
C HIS A 5 -42.46 19.77 -29.81
N ALA A 6 -42.95 19.84 -28.57
CA ALA A 6 -44.17 19.29 -27.98
C ALA A 6 -44.29 17.77 -28.13
N TRP A 7 -44.01 17.01 -27.07
CA TRP A 7 -44.70 15.75 -26.72
C TRP A 7 -44.84 15.66 -25.20
N ALA A 8 -46.09 15.57 -24.76
CA ALA A 8 -46.53 15.34 -23.40
C ALA A 8 -47.23 13.97 -23.36
N GLY A 9 -46.98 13.23 -22.28
CA GLY A 9 -47.93 12.37 -21.56
C GLY A 9 -48.49 11.13 -22.26
N VAL A 10 -48.24 9.96 -21.65
CA VAL A 10 -49.28 8.94 -21.39
C VAL A 10 -48.95 8.28 -20.04
N LEU A 11 -49.91 8.36 -19.11
CA LEU A 11 -50.06 7.49 -17.94
C LEU A 11 -50.69 6.17 -18.41
N ASP A 12 -50.24 5.04 -17.88
CA ASP A 12 -51.10 3.88 -17.72
C ASP A 12 -50.78 3.16 -16.41
N ASP A 13 -51.84 2.88 -15.66
CA ASP A 13 -51.88 2.13 -14.41
C ASP A 13 -51.94 0.63 -14.72
N GLY A 14 -51.24 -0.19 -13.95
CA GLY A 14 -51.34 -1.64 -14.11
C GLY A 14 -50.56 -2.40 -13.06
N GLY A 15 -51.23 -2.78 -11.97
CA GLY A 15 -50.68 -3.57 -10.88
C GLY A 15 -50.20 -4.97 -11.31
N GLY A 16 -49.25 -5.49 -10.53
CA GLY A 16 -48.71 -6.82 -10.69
C GLY A 16 -47.66 -7.09 -9.64
N SER A 17 -48.12 -7.58 -8.50
CA SER A 17 -47.30 -8.30 -7.52
C SER A 17 -46.41 -9.32 -8.23
N ASP A 18 -45.12 -9.35 -7.92
CA ASP A 18 -44.45 -10.62 -7.71
C ASP A 18 -43.18 -10.44 -6.90
N GLY A 19 -43.07 -11.29 -5.88
CA GLY A 19 -41.99 -11.30 -4.93
C GLY A 19 -40.66 -11.55 -5.62
N GLN A 20 -39.79 -10.56 -5.63
CA GLN A 20 -38.36 -10.81 -5.78
C GLN A 20 -37.79 -11.05 -4.38
N ALA A 21 -37.91 -12.32 -3.99
CA ALA A 21 -36.92 -12.98 -3.18
C ALA A 21 -35.55 -12.44 -3.58
N ARG A 22 -34.84 -11.85 -2.61
CA ARG A 22 -33.42 -11.53 -2.73
C ARG A 22 -32.72 -12.81 -3.17
N GLY A 23 -32.57 -12.97 -4.47
CA GLY A 23 -31.74 -13.99 -5.05
C GLY A 23 -30.39 -13.81 -4.40
N ARG A 24 -29.96 -14.81 -3.64
CA ARG A 24 -28.55 -15.16 -3.58
C ARG A 24 -28.14 -15.36 -5.03
N GLU A 25 -27.81 -14.27 -5.70
CA GLU A 25 -27.21 -14.28 -7.01
C GLU A 25 -25.98 -15.17 -6.84
N ALA A 26 -26.05 -16.36 -7.44
CA ALA A 26 -25.03 -17.37 -7.29
C ALA A 26 -23.72 -16.69 -7.64
N LEU A 27 -22.80 -16.59 -6.66
CA LEU A 27 -21.47 -16.07 -6.91
C LEU A 27 -20.96 -16.76 -8.17
N PRO A 28 -20.52 -16.01 -9.21
CA PRO A 28 -20.13 -16.60 -10.48
C PRO A 28 -19.15 -17.74 -10.22
N ALA A 29 -19.20 -18.82 -11.02
CA ALA A 29 -18.41 -20.06 -10.84
C ALA A 29 -16.88 -19.83 -10.68
N GLU A 30 -16.42 -18.60 -10.96
CA GLU A 30 -15.09 -18.06 -10.72
C GLU A 30 -14.81 -17.65 -9.25
N CYS A 31 -15.77 -17.81 -8.33
CA CYS A 31 -15.61 -17.65 -6.89
C CYS A 31 -15.55 -19.00 -6.14
N GLY A 32 -15.54 -20.13 -6.87
CA GLY A 32 -15.39 -21.45 -6.24
C GLY A 32 -14.04 -21.63 -5.55
N PRO A 33 -13.92 -22.55 -4.57
CA PRO A 33 -12.71 -22.77 -3.78
C PRO A 33 -11.44 -23.08 -4.61
N GLY A 34 -11.59 -23.50 -5.87
CA GLY A 34 -10.46 -23.73 -6.81
C GLY A 34 -10.15 -22.57 -7.78
N ALA A 35 -10.85 -21.44 -7.71
CA ALA A 35 -10.62 -20.32 -8.64
C ALA A 35 -9.32 -19.57 -8.33
N TRP A 36 -9.04 -19.33 -7.05
CA TRP A 36 -7.77 -18.74 -6.61
C TRP A 36 -6.58 -19.57 -7.09
N SER A 37 -6.61 -20.89 -6.92
CA SER A 37 -5.53 -21.78 -7.37
C SER A 37 -5.24 -21.65 -8.87
N ARG A 38 -6.27 -21.53 -9.71
CA ARG A 38 -6.10 -21.34 -11.16
C ARG A 38 -5.49 -19.98 -11.50
N ILE A 39 -5.95 -18.91 -10.86
CA ILE A 39 -5.42 -17.56 -11.04
C ILE A 39 -3.96 -17.50 -10.56
N TRP A 40 -3.69 -18.05 -9.38
CA TRP A 40 -2.36 -18.12 -8.79
C TRP A 40 -1.38 -18.88 -9.67
N THR A 41 -1.73 -20.06 -10.22
CA THR A 41 -0.84 -20.81 -11.12
C THR A 41 -0.34 -19.96 -12.30
N GLY A 42 -1.22 -19.14 -12.88
CA GLY A 42 -0.84 -18.21 -13.95
C GLY A 42 0.07 -17.08 -13.46
N CYS A 43 -0.23 -16.49 -12.31
CA CYS A 43 0.55 -15.40 -11.72
C CYS A 43 1.93 -15.88 -11.25
N ALA A 44 1.99 -17.02 -10.56
CA ALA A 44 3.20 -17.65 -10.04
C ALA A 44 4.20 -17.94 -11.15
N ARG A 45 3.76 -18.43 -12.32
CA ARG A 45 4.67 -18.67 -13.46
C ARG A 45 5.38 -17.39 -13.90
N ARG A 46 4.68 -16.26 -13.91
CA ARG A 46 5.25 -14.95 -14.24
C ARG A 46 6.12 -14.40 -13.12
N LEU A 47 5.69 -14.54 -11.87
CA LEU A 47 6.48 -14.16 -10.69
C LEU A 47 7.82 -14.90 -10.65
N MET A 48 7.84 -16.18 -11.01
CA MET A 48 9.03 -17.02 -11.02
C MET A 48 10.09 -16.59 -12.04
N SER A 49 9.72 -15.77 -13.02
CA SER A 49 10.67 -15.14 -13.95
C SER A 49 11.33 -13.87 -13.39
N TRP A 50 10.82 -13.32 -12.28
CA TRP A 50 11.44 -12.16 -11.66
C TRP A 50 12.58 -12.60 -10.73
N PRO A 51 13.70 -11.86 -10.72
CA PRO A 51 14.75 -12.06 -9.73
C PRO A 51 14.18 -11.92 -8.31
N VAL A 52 14.71 -12.68 -7.35
CA VAL A 52 14.31 -12.53 -5.95
C VAL A 52 14.91 -11.22 -5.40
N PRO A 53 14.15 -10.38 -4.68
CA PRO A 53 14.69 -9.17 -4.07
C PRO A 53 15.86 -9.46 -3.11
N PRO A 54 16.77 -8.49 -2.89
CA PRO A 54 17.81 -8.61 -1.88
C PRO A 54 17.19 -8.88 -0.50
N ASN A 55 17.89 -9.66 0.34
CA ASN A 55 17.48 -10.06 1.69
C ASN A 55 16.32 -11.08 1.78
N TRP A 56 15.79 -11.56 0.66
CA TRP A 56 14.74 -12.57 0.65
C TRP A 56 15.28 -13.93 0.20
N SER A 57 14.90 -15.00 0.91
CA SER A 57 15.02 -16.34 0.35
C SER A 57 13.96 -16.53 -0.72
N ARG A 58 14.23 -17.42 -1.70
CA ARG A 58 13.25 -17.70 -2.76
C ARG A 58 11.94 -18.27 -2.21
N ARG A 59 12.01 -19.05 -1.13
CA ARG A 59 10.85 -19.65 -0.47
C ARG A 59 10.00 -18.56 0.18
N ASP A 60 10.61 -17.71 1.00
CA ASP A 60 9.90 -16.68 1.75
C ASP A 60 9.29 -15.65 0.79
N TRP A 61 10.02 -15.32 -0.29
CA TRP A 61 9.51 -14.43 -1.32
C TRP A 61 8.26 -14.99 -2.00
N LEU A 62 8.23 -16.30 -2.31
CA LEU A 62 7.07 -16.93 -2.91
C LEU A 62 5.88 -17.02 -1.93
N GLU A 63 6.16 -17.24 -0.66
CA GLU A 63 5.15 -17.27 0.40
C GLU A 63 4.49 -15.89 0.58
N GLU A 64 5.29 -14.83 0.69
CA GLU A 64 4.81 -13.45 0.79
C GLU A 64 3.99 -13.06 -0.45
N MET A 65 4.50 -13.32 -1.64
CA MET A 65 3.78 -13.03 -2.89
C MET A 65 2.47 -13.80 -3.00
N ARG A 66 2.40 -15.02 -2.46
CA ARG A 66 1.16 -15.80 -2.43
C ARG A 66 0.14 -15.18 -1.47
N ALA A 67 0.59 -14.72 -0.29
CA ALA A 67 -0.26 -14.04 0.68
C ALA A 67 -0.81 -12.72 0.13
N GLU A 68 0.07 -11.87 -0.43
CA GLU A 68 -0.29 -10.61 -1.09
C GLU A 68 -1.27 -10.83 -2.24
N GLY A 69 -0.99 -11.83 -3.09
CA GLY A 69 -1.87 -12.17 -4.20
C GLY A 69 -3.26 -12.65 -3.74
N ALA A 70 -3.34 -13.43 -2.65
CA ALA A 70 -4.60 -13.90 -2.11
C ALA A 70 -5.44 -12.73 -1.56
N MET A 71 -4.82 -11.79 -0.86
CA MET A 71 -5.47 -10.59 -0.36
C MET A 71 -5.98 -9.70 -1.51
N ALA A 72 -5.12 -9.45 -2.50
CA ALA A 72 -5.48 -8.68 -3.70
C ALA A 72 -6.65 -9.32 -4.46
N SER A 73 -6.70 -10.65 -4.51
CA SER A 73 -7.80 -11.39 -5.13
C SER A 73 -9.12 -11.16 -4.38
N GLN A 74 -9.12 -11.25 -3.05
CA GLN A 74 -10.33 -11.01 -2.25
C GLN A 74 -10.83 -9.57 -2.39
N LEU A 75 -9.92 -8.60 -2.37
CA LEU A 75 -10.25 -7.19 -2.59
C LEU A 75 -10.81 -6.96 -4.00
N ALA A 76 -10.24 -7.61 -5.02
CA ALA A 76 -10.72 -7.51 -6.39
C ALA A 76 -12.13 -8.10 -6.55
N VAL A 77 -12.43 -9.24 -5.92
CA VAL A 77 -13.79 -9.82 -5.93
C VAL A 77 -14.79 -8.83 -5.32
N ARG A 78 -14.47 -8.22 -4.18
CA ARG A 78 -15.35 -7.24 -3.51
C ARG A 78 -15.53 -5.95 -4.30
N ALA A 79 -14.51 -5.53 -5.05
CA ALA A 79 -14.53 -4.31 -5.85
C ALA A 79 -15.07 -4.51 -7.27
N PHE A 80 -15.39 -5.75 -7.67
CA PHE A 80 -15.85 -6.04 -9.02
C PHE A 80 -17.25 -5.48 -9.25
N VAL A 81 -17.41 -4.76 -10.37
CA VAL A 81 -18.69 -4.20 -10.82
C VAL A 81 -19.13 -4.96 -12.08
N PRO A 82 -20.20 -5.78 -12.01
CA PRO A 82 -20.78 -6.41 -13.18
C PRO A 82 -21.20 -5.37 -14.23
N GLY A 83 -21.05 -5.70 -15.53
CA GLY A 83 -21.45 -4.81 -16.63
C GLY A 83 -20.33 -3.99 -17.28
N ARG A 84 -19.08 -4.07 -16.78
CA ARG A 84 -17.91 -3.41 -17.41
C ARG A 84 -17.29 -4.17 -18.59
N ASN A 85 -17.94 -5.20 -19.13
CA ASN A 85 -17.44 -6.07 -20.21
C ASN A 85 -16.06 -6.73 -19.96
N VAL A 86 -15.61 -6.81 -18.71
CA VAL A 86 -14.38 -7.53 -18.32
C VAL A 86 -14.77 -8.77 -17.52
N PRO A 87 -14.36 -9.99 -17.93
CA PRO A 87 -14.58 -11.20 -17.14
C PRO A 87 -13.93 -11.08 -15.75
N LEU A 88 -14.62 -11.55 -14.72
CA LEU A 88 -14.18 -11.43 -13.32
C LEU A 88 -12.75 -11.96 -13.12
N GLY A 89 -12.43 -13.15 -13.65
CA GLY A 89 -11.10 -13.76 -13.50
C GLY A 89 -10.00 -12.98 -14.21
N ALA A 90 -10.30 -12.30 -15.32
CA ALA A 90 -9.37 -11.40 -15.98
C ALA A 90 -9.13 -10.15 -15.13
N TYR A 91 -10.21 -9.59 -14.55
CA TYR A 91 -10.12 -8.45 -13.63
C TYR A 91 -9.30 -8.80 -12.38
N ILE A 92 -9.57 -9.94 -11.74
CA ILE A 92 -8.83 -10.41 -10.56
C ILE A 92 -7.35 -10.59 -10.92
N ARG A 93 -7.04 -11.30 -12.01
CA ARG A 93 -5.65 -11.51 -12.45
C ARG A 93 -4.91 -10.18 -12.66
N MET A 94 -5.56 -9.21 -13.29
CA MET A 94 -4.98 -7.87 -13.50
C MET A 94 -4.67 -7.20 -12.15
N ARG A 95 -5.59 -7.22 -11.19
CA ARG A 95 -5.42 -6.59 -9.87
C ARG A 95 -4.34 -7.29 -9.05
N VAL A 96 -4.32 -8.62 -9.05
CA VAL A 96 -3.29 -9.43 -8.39
C VAL A 96 -1.92 -9.11 -8.97
N MET A 97 -1.74 -9.21 -10.29
CA MET A 97 -0.45 -8.91 -10.92
C MET A 97 0.02 -7.47 -10.67
N GLY A 98 -0.91 -6.51 -10.63
CA GLY A 98 -0.61 -5.13 -10.25
C GLY A 98 -0.04 -5.03 -8.83
N GLN A 99 -0.67 -5.68 -7.86
CA GLN A 99 -0.18 -5.69 -6.47
C GLN A 99 1.15 -6.40 -6.32
N LEU A 100 1.35 -7.55 -6.97
CA LEU A 100 2.63 -8.27 -6.92
C LEU A 100 3.78 -7.41 -7.50
N LEU A 101 3.52 -6.70 -8.60
CA LEU A 101 4.51 -5.76 -9.18
C LEU A 101 4.80 -4.59 -8.25
N THR A 102 3.79 -4.03 -7.59
CA THR A 102 3.96 -2.95 -6.60
C THR A 102 4.85 -3.43 -5.45
N ARG A 103 4.53 -4.58 -4.86
CA ARG A 103 5.31 -5.13 -3.74
C ARG A 103 6.74 -5.48 -4.15
N TYR A 104 6.92 -6.07 -5.33
CA TYR A 104 8.25 -6.31 -5.90
C TYR A 104 9.09 -5.02 -5.98
N ARG A 105 8.52 -3.92 -6.49
CA ARG A 105 9.24 -2.64 -6.57
C ARG A 105 9.56 -2.07 -5.19
N GLN A 106 8.68 -2.23 -4.22
CA GLN A 106 8.90 -1.79 -2.83
C GLN A 106 10.08 -2.55 -2.21
N GLU A 107 10.12 -3.87 -2.34
CA GLU A 107 11.24 -4.68 -1.81
C GLU A 107 12.56 -4.35 -2.50
N TRP A 108 12.56 -4.10 -3.81
CA TRP A 108 13.76 -3.66 -4.51
C TRP A 108 14.22 -2.27 -4.08
N ALA A 109 13.30 -1.36 -3.77
CA ALA A 109 13.64 -0.07 -3.21
C ALA A 109 14.21 -0.23 -1.79
N TYR A 110 13.57 -1.05 -0.95
CA TYR A 110 14.03 -1.34 0.41
C TYR A 110 15.42 -1.98 0.41
N GLY A 111 15.63 -3.04 -0.37
CA GLY A 111 16.92 -3.74 -0.45
C GLY A 111 18.08 -2.86 -0.91
N LYS A 112 17.83 -1.82 -1.72
CA LYS A 112 18.86 -0.83 -2.11
C LYS A 112 19.27 0.11 -0.96
N HIS A 113 18.37 0.32 0.00
CA HIS A 113 18.57 1.22 1.13
C HIS A 113 18.81 0.47 2.45
N HIS A 114 18.72 -0.86 2.43
CA HIS A 114 18.93 -1.70 3.59
C HIS A 114 20.42 -1.77 3.93
N VAL A 115 20.78 -1.19 5.08
CA VAL A 115 22.07 -1.45 5.74
C VAL A 115 21.84 -2.66 6.65
N PRO A 116 22.55 -3.79 6.46
CA PRO A 116 22.47 -4.90 7.39
C PRO A 116 22.84 -4.39 8.79
N ALA A 117 21.94 -4.55 9.76
CA ALA A 117 22.30 -4.37 11.16
C ALA A 117 23.35 -5.42 11.52
N ASP A 118 24.38 -5.03 12.27
CA ASP A 118 25.36 -5.98 12.78
C ASP A 118 24.63 -7.06 13.59
N PRO A 119 24.96 -8.36 13.39
CA PRO A 119 24.30 -9.44 14.11
C PRO A 119 24.50 -9.23 15.61
N LEU A 120 23.40 -8.92 16.29
CA LEU A 120 23.38 -8.72 17.73
C LEU A 120 23.94 -9.98 18.41
N PRO A 121 24.89 -9.86 19.36
CA PRO A 121 25.35 -10.99 20.16
C PRO A 121 24.17 -11.80 20.72
N PRO A 122 24.24 -13.14 20.73
CA PRO A 122 23.11 -14.02 21.12
C PRO A 122 22.57 -13.75 22.52
N ASP A 123 23.42 -13.20 23.38
CA ASP A 123 23.18 -12.73 24.74
C ASP A 123 22.30 -11.46 24.81
N LEU A 124 22.27 -10.65 23.75
CA LEU A 124 21.37 -9.50 23.61
C LEU A 124 20.07 -9.86 22.87
N ALA A 125 20.09 -10.87 21.98
CA ALA A 125 18.91 -11.30 21.22
C ALA A 125 17.81 -11.99 22.06
N ALA A 126 18.16 -12.50 23.25
CA ALA A 126 17.22 -13.07 24.20
C ALA A 126 16.44 -12.01 25.00
N ALA A 127 16.82 -10.74 24.90
CA ALA A 127 16.10 -9.64 25.51
C ALA A 127 15.19 -8.98 24.47
N ALA A 128 13.87 -9.14 24.60
CA ALA A 128 12.89 -8.33 23.85
C ALA A 128 11.68 -8.03 24.73
N PRO A 129 10.98 -6.90 24.54
CA PRO A 129 11.45 -5.55 24.19
C PRO A 129 11.00 -4.53 25.27
N GLY A 130 11.83 -3.53 25.56
CA GLY A 130 11.42 -2.46 26.48
C GLY A 130 12.54 -1.58 27.04
N GLY A 131 13.81 -1.91 26.79
CA GLY A 131 14.89 -0.94 26.94
C GLY A 131 14.95 -0.02 25.73
N PRO A 132 15.38 1.25 25.88
CA PRO A 132 15.73 2.07 24.72
C PRO A 132 16.76 1.28 23.91
N GLU A 133 16.39 0.90 22.68
CA GLU A 133 17.32 0.29 21.75
C GLU A 133 18.49 1.26 21.58
N PRO A 134 19.76 0.80 21.53
CA PRO A 134 20.91 1.70 21.40
C PRO A 134 20.86 2.60 20.14
N GLY A 135 20.01 2.29 19.16
CA GLY A 135 19.72 3.17 18.02
C GLY A 135 18.70 4.28 18.28
N ASP A 136 17.81 4.13 19.28
CA ASP A 136 16.81 5.14 19.64
C ASP A 136 17.45 6.36 20.29
N ASP A 137 18.55 6.18 21.02
CA ASP A 137 19.30 7.26 21.66
C ASP A 137 19.98 8.16 20.62
N ALA A 138 20.62 7.57 19.60
CA ALA A 138 21.25 8.33 18.52
C ALA A 138 20.19 9.11 17.71
N LEU A 139 19.04 8.49 17.43
CA LEU A 139 17.92 9.15 16.76
C LEU A 139 17.32 10.27 17.64
N ALA A 140 17.14 10.04 18.93
CA ALA A 140 16.62 11.04 19.87
C ALA A 140 17.57 12.25 19.98
N LEU A 141 18.88 12.02 20.04
CA LEU A 141 19.90 13.07 20.00
C LEU A 141 19.91 13.82 18.67
N ALA A 142 19.79 13.11 17.54
CA ALA A 142 19.70 13.72 16.22
C ALA A 142 18.44 14.58 16.06
N LEU A 143 17.27 14.10 16.51
CA LEU A 143 16.03 14.87 16.56
C LEU A 143 16.13 16.07 17.52
N GLY A 144 16.88 15.93 18.61
CA GLY A 144 17.21 17.01 19.54
C GLY A 144 17.97 18.17 18.87
N SER A 145 18.77 17.87 17.85
CA SER A 145 19.55 18.88 17.09
C SER A 145 18.72 19.69 16.09
N LEU A 146 17.53 19.23 15.71
CA LEU A 146 16.65 19.95 14.80
C LEU A 146 15.96 21.15 15.48
N GLY A 147 15.66 22.20 14.72
CA GLY A 147 14.81 23.28 15.21
C GLY A 147 13.35 22.83 15.40
N ASP A 148 12.59 23.54 16.23
CA ASP A 148 11.20 23.17 16.58
C ASP A 148 10.27 23.04 15.36
N ARG A 149 10.42 23.95 14.39
CA ARG A 149 9.66 23.88 13.13
C ARG A 149 9.96 22.63 12.32
N ASP A 150 11.22 22.21 12.30
CA ASP A 150 11.66 21.04 11.54
C ASP A 150 11.22 19.73 12.23
N ARG A 151 11.32 19.68 13.56
CA ARG A 151 10.73 18.59 14.37
C ARG A 151 9.23 18.47 14.15
N GLN A 152 8.51 19.59 14.07
CA GLN A 152 7.07 19.57 13.85
C GLN A 152 6.70 18.97 12.48
N ILE A 153 7.49 19.24 11.43
CA ILE A 153 7.28 18.62 10.11
C ILE A 153 7.44 17.10 10.20
N ILE A 154 8.50 16.62 10.84
CA ILE A 154 8.75 15.18 10.99
C ILE A 154 7.65 14.51 11.80
N ARG A 155 7.22 15.12 12.91
CA ARG A 155 6.10 14.64 13.72
C ARG A 155 4.81 14.55 12.91
N ASP A 156 4.45 15.61 12.19
CA ASP A 156 3.21 15.64 11.44
C ASP A 156 3.18 14.60 10.31
N LEU A 157 4.31 14.44 9.59
CA LEU A 157 4.39 13.50 8.47
C LEU A 157 4.46 12.04 8.92
N TYR A 158 5.30 11.73 9.93
CA TYR A 158 5.63 10.35 10.28
C TYR A 158 4.90 9.83 11.51
N TRP A 159 4.64 10.68 12.52
CA TRP A 159 3.89 10.26 13.72
C TRP A 159 2.38 10.45 13.56
N LEU A 160 1.94 11.54 12.94
CA LEU A 160 0.51 11.86 12.79
C LEU A 160 -0.06 11.46 11.42
N GLY A 161 0.77 10.94 10.52
CA GLY A 161 0.36 10.47 9.20
C GLY A 161 -0.25 11.54 8.29
N ARG A 162 0.04 12.82 8.52
CA ARG A 162 -0.46 13.92 7.68
C ARG A 162 0.25 13.91 6.33
N THR A 163 -0.48 14.32 5.31
CA THR A 163 0.09 14.55 3.98
C THR A 163 0.89 15.85 3.93
N GLU A 164 1.83 15.98 3.00
CA GLU A 164 2.61 17.21 2.84
C GLU A 164 1.73 18.44 2.55
N ALA A 165 0.57 18.25 1.91
CA ALA A 165 -0.41 19.31 1.69
C ALA A 165 -1.08 19.79 2.98
N GLN A 166 -1.47 18.86 3.87
CA GLN A 166 -2.05 19.19 5.17
C GLN A 166 -1.03 19.86 6.10
N VAL A 167 0.24 19.44 6.04
CA VAL A 167 1.33 20.10 6.79
C VAL A 167 1.59 21.51 6.25
N ALA A 168 1.57 21.67 4.93
CA ALA A 168 1.73 22.96 4.27
C ALA A 168 0.63 23.95 4.70
N GLU A 169 -0.62 23.49 4.70
CA GLU A 169 -1.78 24.24 5.16
C GLU A 169 -1.66 24.63 6.64
N ALA A 170 -1.33 23.67 7.52
CA ALA A 170 -1.17 23.92 8.95
C ALA A 170 -0.01 24.88 9.28
N MET A 171 1.04 24.92 8.44
CA MET A 171 2.20 25.78 8.61
C MET A 171 2.14 27.10 7.82
N GLY A 172 1.10 27.31 7.00
CA GLY A 172 0.95 28.49 6.15
C GLY A 172 2.06 28.64 5.10
N ILE A 173 2.61 27.52 4.61
CA ILE A 173 3.65 27.50 3.56
C ILE A 173 3.20 26.66 2.37
N SER A 174 3.95 26.71 1.26
CA SER A 174 3.64 25.87 0.10
C SER A 174 4.04 24.41 0.31
N GLN A 175 3.33 23.48 -0.34
CA GLN A 175 3.69 22.07 -0.32
C GLN A 175 5.13 21.82 -0.80
N GLN A 176 5.58 22.56 -1.83
CA GLN A 176 6.97 22.47 -2.31
C GLN A 176 7.99 22.90 -1.25
N ALA A 177 7.65 23.89 -0.41
CA ALA A 177 8.50 24.29 0.70
C ALA A 177 8.58 23.20 1.77
N VAL A 178 7.47 22.51 2.09
CA VAL A 178 7.46 21.34 2.99
C VAL A 178 8.35 20.23 2.43
N SER A 179 8.21 19.90 1.14
CA SER A 179 8.99 18.85 0.48
C SER A 179 10.50 19.14 0.52
N LYS A 180 10.92 20.37 0.15
CA LYS A 180 12.33 20.79 0.25
C LYS A 180 12.85 20.74 1.68
N ARG A 181 12.04 21.17 2.65
CA ARG A 181 12.43 21.19 4.06
C ARG A 181 12.58 19.77 4.60
N LYS A 182 11.65 18.87 4.29
CA LYS A 182 11.73 17.44 4.62
C LYS A 182 13.03 16.83 4.10
N SER A 183 13.37 17.03 2.83
CA SER A 183 14.64 16.51 2.28
C SER A 183 15.85 17.00 3.06
N ARG A 184 15.93 18.31 3.33
CA ARG A 184 17.03 18.89 4.12
C ARG A 184 17.09 18.32 5.54
N ILE A 185 15.94 18.14 6.18
CA ILE A 185 15.86 17.57 7.54
C ILE A 185 16.39 16.14 7.54
N LEU A 186 15.99 15.32 6.56
CA LEU A 186 16.46 13.95 6.45
C LEU A 186 17.97 13.89 6.19
N ASP A 187 18.52 14.79 5.37
CA ASP A 187 19.97 14.89 5.16
C ASP A 187 20.71 15.21 6.47
N ILE A 188 20.19 16.17 7.25
CA ILE A 188 20.78 16.55 8.55
C ILE A 188 20.71 15.38 9.53
N LEU A 189 19.55 14.72 9.65
CA LEU A 189 19.37 13.59 10.54
C LEU A 189 20.30 12.44 10.16
N PHE A 190 20.39 12.12 8.86
CA PHE A 190 21.27 11.06 8.36
C PHE A 190 22.74 11.35 8.65
N LEU A 191 23.21 12.57 8.39
CA LEU A 191 24.58 12.97 8.72
C LEU A 191 24.84 12.91 10.22
N ARG A 192 23.86 13.33 11.04
CA ARG A 192 24.03 13.38 12.49
C ARG A 192 24.08 11.99 13.11
N ILE A 193 23.18 11.09 12.71
CA ILE A 193 23.17 9.69 13.14
C ILE A 193 24.50 9.03 12.75
N LYS A 194 24.92 9.18 11.49
CA LYS A 194 26.20 8.64 11.03
C LYS A 194 27.42 9.18 11.81
N THR A 195 27.37 10.43 12.28
CA THR A 195 28.46 11.00 13.08
C THR A 195 28.47 10.41 14.49
N LEU A 196 27.30 10.24 15.10
CA LEU A 196 27.15 9.68 16.45
C LEU A 196 27.48 8.18 16.51
N GLU A 197 27.34 7.45 15.40
CA GLU A 197 27.75 6.04 15.28
C GLU A 197 29.28 5.84 15.12
N LEU A 198 30.04 6.93 14.89
CA LEU A 198 31.49 6.90 14.66
C LEU A 198 32.32 7.43 15.85
N GLU A 199 31.68 7.93 16.91
CA GLU A 199 32.29 8.41 18.16
C GLU A 199 32.21 7.34 19.26
#